data_AF-A0A7V7AIH9-F1
#
_entry.id   AF-A0A7V7AIH9-F1
#
_cell.length_a   1.000
_cell.length_b   1.000
_cell.length_c   1.000
_cell.angle_alpha   90.00
_cell.angle_beta   90.00
_cell.angle_gamma   90.00
#
_symmetry.space_group_name_H-M   'P 1'
#
loop_
_entity.id
_entity.type
_entity.pdbx_description
1 polymer ?
#
loop_
_entity_poly.entity_id
_entity_poly.type
_entity_poly.pdbx_seq_one_letter_code
_entity_poly.pdbx_strand_id
1 'polypeptide(L)'
;MDLLGKKIKKAEKKLKRALIIHGTIFYLLLIGLVMAVFSAWFVYAKDKQTTIQFVEKNNYLSKGKVFSLVFDNKMLRETVESGLTIEPKIEIEKRWLSKNELEVEIMERTLPDTTYQVKIKGIKTAWFIPVEDKQFSFNSPQTPMLKNVEPKDGANEIEYNTKIIFDFDKPVHPDFFLEVMIDPLTGFDYSFNSERDRLEVSPQEPMPKATKYELSLKMTHKEHSDFAKELYRGSFVTKVPPQIVYAYHKDGTPTKIEERAEHIDPVIKKGRYVHIDLSSQSLTIFQDGVDKGTYKVSTGKRGMDTPIGTHKVLIKAKRPWSNKYKLFMPWFIGFTNQSHGIHELPEWPGGIKEGANHLGIPVSHGCVRLGVGPAKKVYDFVEIGTPVVISQ
;
A
#
# COMPACT_ATOMS: atom_id res chain seq x y z
N MET A 1 -9.43 -109.76 48.97
CA MET A 1 -8.71 -108.63 48.33
C MET A 1 -9.63 -107.59 47.64
N ASP A 2 -10.94 -107.83 47.45
CA ASP A 2 -11.81 -106.95 46.63
C ASP A 2 -12.38 -105.68 47.33
N LEU A 3 -12.54 -105.69 48.67
CA LEU A 3 -13.14 -104.57 49.43
C LEU A 3 -12.18 -103.39 49.66
N LEU A 4 -10.88 -103.65 49.85
CA LEU A 4 -9.86 -102.61 50.04
C LEU A 4 -9.62 -101.81 48.76
N GLY A 5 -9.52 -102.49 47.61
CA GLY A 5 -9.32 -101.85 46.30
C GLY A 5 -10.49 -100.95 45.88
N LYS A 6 -11.73 -101.34 46.18
CA LYS A 6 -12.93 -100.49 45.96
C LYS A 6 -12.95 -99.24 46.85
N LYS A 7 -12.52 -99.35 48.12
CA LYS A 7 -12.41 -98.19 49.02
C LYS A 7 -11.32 -97.21 48.58
N ILE A 8 -10.16 -97.71 48.14
CA ILE A 8 -9.06 -96.88 47.61
C ILE A 8 -9.48 -96.16 46.33
N LYS A 9 -10.07 -96.86 45.34
CA LYS A 9 -10.60 -96.22 44.11
C LYS A 9 -11.67 -95.16 44.39
N LYS A 10 -12.52 -95.37 45.40
CA LYS A 10 -13.54 -94.39 45.81
C LYS A 10 -12.90 -93.17 46.46
N ALA A 11 -11.87 -93.35 47.29
CA ALA A 11 -11.12 -92.27 47.92
C ALA A 11 -10.31 -91.46 46.89
N GLU A 12 -9.62 -92.11 45.94
CA GLU A 12 -8.93 -91.45 44.83
C GLU A 12 -9.89 -90.66 43.94
N LYS A 13 -11.08 -91.19 43.65
CA LYS A 13 -12.11 -90.46 42.89
C LYS A 13 -12.63 -89.24 43.65
N LYS A 14 -12.75 -89.33 44.99
CA LYS A 14 -13.15 -88.22 45.86
C LYS A 14 -12.06 -87.15 45.95
N LEU A 15 -10.79 -87.56 46.05
CA LEU A 15 -9.62 -86.70 46.06
C LEU A 15 -9.43 -85.99 44.71
N LYS A 16 -9.55 -86.70 43.58
CA LYS A 16 -9.52 -86.10 42.23
C LYS A 16 -10.66 -85.08 42.04
N ARG A 17 -11.88 -85.39 42.49
CA ARG A 17 -13.00 -84.43 42.47
C ARG A 17 -12.72 -83.21 43.35
N ALA A 18 -12.18 -83.40 44.54
CA ALA A 18 -11.80 -82.30 45.42
C ALA A 18 -10.71 -81.42 44.79
N LEU A 19 -9.65 -82.00 44.21
CA LEU A 19 -8.61 -81.24 43.51
C LEU A 19 -9.17 -80.44 42.33
N ILE A 20 -10.08 -81.02 41.54
CA ILE A 20 -10.76 -80.30 40.45
C ILE A 20 -11.58 -79.13 41.01
N ILE A 21 -12.39 -79.34 42.04
CA ILE A 21 -13.22 -78.29 42.65
C ILE A 21 -12.36 -77.17 43.25
N HIS A 22 -11.31 -77.50 44.00
CA HIS A 22 -10.41 -76.51 44.60
C HIS A 22 -9.61 -75.76 43.54
N GLY A 23 -9.16 -76.44 42.48
CA GLY A 23 -8.54 -75.80 41.32
C GLY A 23 -9.51 -74.84 40.61
N THR A 24 -10.78 -75.24 40.43
CA THR A 24 -11.80 -74.40 39.79
C THR A 24 -12.10 -73.15 40.64
N ILE A 25 -12.24 -73.31 41.97
CA ILE A 25 -12.42 -72.20 42.91
C ILE A 25 -11.21 -71.26 42.88
N PHE A 26 -9.99 -71.82 42.86
CA PHE A 26 -8.76 -71.03 42.74
C PHE A 26 -8.73 -70.21 41.44
N TYR A 27 -9.07 -70.81 40.29
CA TYR A 27 -9.14 -70.07 39.03
C TYR A 27 -10.23 -69.00 39.03
N LEU A 28 -11.40 -69.26 39.62
CA LEU A 28 -12.46 -68.25 39.74
C LEU A 28 -12.05 -67.09 40.65
N LEU A 29 -11.38 -67.37 41.77
CA LEU A 29 -10.83 -66.33 42.65
C LEU A 29 -9.71 -65.55 41.96
N LEU A 30 -8.85 -66.22 41.17
CA LEU A 30 -7.80 -65.57 40.39
C LEU A 30 -8.38 -64.65 39.31
N ILE A 31 -9.41 -65.11 38.58
CA ILE A 31 -10.14 -64.29 37.62
C ILE A 31 -10.79 -63.10 38.31
N GLY A 32 -11.45 -63.31 39.47
CA GLY A 32 -12.06 -62.24 40.26
C GLY A 32 -11.04 -61.19 40.72
N LEU A 33 -9.87 -61.63 41.18
CA LEU A 33 -8.78 -60.74 41.58
C LEU A 33 -8.23 -59.95 40.38
N VAL A 34 -7.99 -60.61 39.25
CA VAL A 34 -7.54 -59.95 38.02
C VAL A 34 -8.56 -58.92 37.55
N MET A 35 -9.85 -59.25 37.60
CA MET A 35 -10.94 -58.32 37.28
C MET A 35 -11.00 -57.13 38.24
N ALA A 36 -10.81 -57.35 39.55
CA ALA A 36 -10.79 -56.27 40.54
C ALA A 36 -9.58 -55.33 40.34
N VAL A 37 -8.40 -55.90 40.11
CA VAL A 37 -7.17 -55.13 39.82
C VAL A 37 -7.33 -54.35 38.51
N PHE A 38 -7.87 -54.99 37.46
CA PHE A 38 -8.15 -54.32 36.19
C PHE A 38 -9.18 -53.20 36.34
N SER A 39 -10.23 -53.41 37.14
CA SER A 39 -11.26 -52.39 37.40
C SER A 39 -10.70 -51.19 38.16
N ALA A 40 -9.89 -51.43 39.20
CA ALA A 40 -9.22 -50.36 39.95
C ALA A 40 -8.22 -49.58 39.08
N TRP A 41 -7.46 -50.29 38.25
CA TRP A 41 -6.56 -49.66 37.27
C TRP A 41 -7.33 -48.86 36.22
N PHE A 42 -8.45 -49.37 35.70
CA PHE A 42 -9.30 -48.67 34.73
C PHE A 42 -9.89 -47.38 35.31
N VAL A 43 -10.36 -47.41 36.56
CA VAL A 43 -10.86 -46.21 37.26
C VAL A 43 -9.73 -45.20 37.45
N TYR A 44 -8.57 -45.63 37.94
CA TYR A 44 -7.41 -44.75 38.11
C TYR A 44 -6.93 -44.14 36.77
N ALA A 45 -6.89 -44.94 35.71
CA ALA A 45 -6.49 -44.49 34.38
C ALA A 45 -7.54 -43.58 33.73
N LYS A 46 -8.84 -43.74 34.06
CA LYS A 46 -9.90 -42.83 33.66
C LYS A 46 -9.80 -41.48 34.38
N ASP A 47 -9.47 -41.49 35.66
CA ASP A 47 -9.29 -40.26 36.45
C ASP A 47 -8.02 -39.50 36.01
N LYS A 48 -6.97 -40.22 35.60
CA LYS A 48 -5.84 -39.63 34.85
C LYS A 48 -6.22 -39.37 33.39
N GLN A 49 -6.96 -38.29 33.15
CA GLN A 49 -7.29 -37.82 31.81
C GLN A 49 -6.04 -37.71 30.92
N THR A 50 -6.11 -38.26 29.70
CA THR A 50 -5.09 -38.10 28.66
C THR A 50 -4.96 -36.61 28.33
N THR A 51 -3.73 -36.08 28.39
CA THR A 51 -3.44 -34.73 27.93
C THR A 51 -3.14 -34.70 26.43
N ILE A 52 -3.58 -33.62 25.77
CA ILE A 52 -3.37 -33.39 24.35
C ILE A 52 -2.69 -32.04 24.21
N GLN A 53 -1.49 -32.02 23.64
CA GLN A 53 -0.78 -30.80 23.30
C GLN A 53 -1.03 -30.45 21.84
N PHE A 54 -1.47 -29.23 21.59
CA PHE A 54 -1.59 -28.65 20.26
C PHE A 54 -0.31 -27.91 19.93
N VAL A 55 0.41 -28.38 18.91
CA VAL A 55 1.70 -27.83 18.50
C VAL A 55 1.57 -27.24 17.11
N GLU A 56 1.57 -25.91 17.01
CA GLU A 56 1.61 -25.19 15.74
C GLU A 56 3.07 -24.86 15.39
N LYS A 57 3.53 -25.28 14.22
CA LYS A 57 4.91 -25.00 13.76
C LYS A 57 5.00 -23.67 12.98
N ASN A 58 3.87 -23.05 12.67
CA ASN A 58 3.76 -21.87 11.84
C ASN A 58 3.00 -20.75 12.60
N ASN A 59 3.16 -19.50 12.18
CA ASN A 59 2.44 -18.37 12.80
C ASN A 59 0.99 -18.23 12.30
N TYR A 60 0.68 -18.92 11.21
CA TYR A 60 -0.62 -18.99 10.55
C TYR A 60 -0.68 -20.32 9.80
N LEU A 61 -1.86 -20.91 9.74
CA LEU A 61 -2.10 -22.13 8.98
C LEU A 61 -2.94 -21.82 7.75
N SER A 62 -2.49 -22.33 6.61
CA SER A 62 -3.16 -22.36 5.32
C SER A 62 -2.59 -23.55 4.54
N LYS A 63 -2.95 -23.69 3.26
CA LYS A 63 -2.53 -24.79 2.39
C LYS A 63 -1.05 -25.16 2.52
N GLY A 64 -0.78 -26.45 2.78
CA GLY A 64 0.57 -27.02 2.93
C GLY A 64 1.23 -26.74 4.28
N LYS A 65 0.51 -26.16 5.24
CA LYS A 65 0.99 -25.99 6.63
C LYS A 65 0.42 -27.08 7.53
N VAL A 66 1.14 -27.37 8.60
CA VAL A 66 0.84 -28.48 9.50
C VAL A 66 0.74 -28.02 10.96
N PHE A 67 -0.10 -28.70 11.72
CA PHE A 67 -0.06 -28.71 13.17
C PHE A 67 -0.01 -30.15 13.69
N SER A 68 0.50 -30.35 14.89
CA SER A 68 0.57 -31.67 15.53
C SER A 68 -0.33 -31.72 16.77
N LEU A 69 -0.95 -32.88 16.98
CA LEU A 69 -1.62 -33.27 18.21
C LEU A 69 -0.76 -34.34 18.89
N VAL A 70 -0.15 -33.98 20.02
CA VAL A 70 0.72 -34.87 20.80
C VAL A 70 -0.04 -35.37 22.03
N PHE A 71 -0.14 -36.68 22.16
CA PHE A 71 -0.86 -37.38 23.22
C PHE A 71 0.14 -37.97 24.23
N ASP A 72 -0.12 -37.81 25.53
CA ASP A 72 0.71 -38.45 26.56
C ASP A 72 0.51 -39.98 26.65
N ASN A 73 -0.61 -40.48 26.14
CA ASN A 73 -0.96 -41.89 26.09
C ASN A 73 -1.11 -42.40 24.66
N LYS A 74 -0.94 -43.72 24.49
CA LYS A 74 -1.18 -44.37 23.19
C LYS A 74 -2.68 -44.35 22.88
N MET A 75 -3.03 -43.91 21.67
CA MET A 75 -4.42 -43.71 21.25
C MET A 75 -4.94 -44.82 20.33
N LEU A 76 -6.26 -44.99 20.30
CA LEU A 76 -6.95 -45.76 19.25
C LEU A 76 -7.13 -44.85 18.03
N ARG A 77 -6.29 -45.05 17.01
CA ARG A 77 -6.08 -44.11 15.90
C ARG A 77 -7.36 -43.76 15.16
N GLU A 78 -8.20 -44.76 14.90
CA GLU A 78 -9.46 -44.63 14.16
C GLU A 78 -10.41 -43.67 14.88
N THR A 79 -10.43 -43.67 16.22
CA THR A 79 -11.27 -42.75 16.99
C THR A 79 -10.74 -41.33 16.96
N VAL A 80 -9.42 -41.15 16.98
CA VAL A 80 -8.79 -39.82 16.85
C VAL A 80 -9.04 -39.24 15.47
N GLU A 81 -8.85 -40.04 14.42
CA GLU A 81 -9.05 -39.61 13.05
C GLU A 81 -10.51 -39.26 12.76
N SER A 82 -11.47 -40.07 13.23
CA SER A 82 -12.91 -39.78 13.04
C SER A 82 -13.44 -38.67 13.97
N GLY A 83 -12.88 -38.54 15.18
CA GLY A 83 -13.27 -37.55 16.17
C GLY A 83 -12.70 -36.15 15.95
N LEU A 84 -11.67 -36.02 15.10
CA LEU A 84 -11.06 -34.75 14.73
C LEU A 84 -11.91 -34.03 13.67
N THR A 85 -12.40 -32.85 14.04
CA THR A 85 -13.17 -31.95 13.17
C THR A 85 -12.60 -30.55 13.25
N ILE A 86 -12.70 -29.79 12.16
CA ILE A 86 -12.25 -28.41 12.08
C ILE A 86 -13.43 -27.56 11.59
N GLU A 87 -13.69 -26.44 12.27
CA GLU A 87 -14.74 -25.48 11.94
C GLU A 87 -14.17 -24.06 11.78
N PRO A 88 -14.43 -23.33 10.68
CA PRO A 88 -15.15 -23.75 9.47
C PRO A 88 -14.55 -24.99 8.83
N LYS A 89 -15.39 -25.76 8.11
CA LYS A 89 -14.96 -27.00 7.48
C LYS A 89 -13.81 -26.70 6.51
N ILE A 90 -12.74 -27.47 6.62
CA ILE A 90 -11.58 -27.38 5.73
C ILE A 90 -11.04 -28.77 5.41
N GLU A 91 -10.54 -28.96 4.19
CA GLU A 91 -9.89 -30.20 3.77
C GLU A 91 -8.54 -30.38 4.46
N ILE A 92 -8.35 -31.56 5.06
CA ILE A 92 -7.14 -31.90 5.83
C ILE A 92 -6.66 -33.31 5.51
N GLU A 93 -5.35 -33.48 5.54
CA GLU A 93 -4.69 -34.79 5.52
C GLU A 93 -4.13 -35.12 6.90
N LYS A 94 -4.21 -36.38 7.30
CA LYS A 94 -3.87 -36.86 8.65
C LYS A 94 -2.76 -37.88 8.54
N ARG A 95 -1.66 -37.67 9.25
CA ARG A 95 -0.49 -38.56 9.22
C ARG A 95 0.08 -38.77 10.61
N TRP A 96 0.16 -40.04 11.04
CA TRP A 96 0.81 -40.38 12.30
C TRP A 96 2.34 -40.36 12.17
N LEU A 97 3.00 -39.44 12.87
CA LEU A 97 4.47 -39.39 12.93
C LEU A 97 5.03 -40.42 13.92
N SER A 98 4.25 -40.74 14.97
CA SER A 98 4.64 -41.72 15.98
C SER A 98 3.42 -42.49 16.53
N LYS A 99 3.60 -43.20 17.66
CA LYS A 99 2.49 -43.84 18.37
C LYS A 99 1.55 -42.85 19.06
N ASN A 100 2.05 -41.63 19.30
CA ASN A 100 1.45 -40.63 20.18
C ASN A 100 1.38 -39.24 19.52
N GLU A 101 1.68 -39.13 18.23
CA GLU A 101 1.68 -37.85 17.53
C GLU A 101 0.98 -37.99 16.17
N LEU A 102 -0.09 -37.19 16.01
CA LEU A 102 -0.81 -37.03 14.77
C LEU A 102 -0.47 -35.66 14.18
N GLU A 103 0.15 -35.64 13.01
CA GLU A 103 0.32 -34.44 12.19
C GLU A 103 -0.88 -34.28 11.27
N VAL A 104 -1.37 -33.05 11.16
CA VAL A 104 -2.51 -32.68 10.34
C VAL A 104 -2.07 -31.58 9.38
N GLU A 105 -2.15 -31.87 8.08
CA GLU A 105 -1.83 -30.93 7.00
C GLU A 105 -3.11 -30.30 6.46
N ILE A 106 -3.08 -28.98 6.27
CA ILE A 106 -4.18 -28.24 5.65
C ILE A 106 -4.03 -28.32 4.12
N MET A 107 -5.05 -28.81 3.42
CA MET A 107 -4.95 -29.13 1.98
C MET A 107 -5.46 -28.02 1.05
N GLU A 108 -6.24 -27.08 1.60
CA GLU A 108 -6.81 -25.95 0.86
C GLU A 108 -6.50 -24.62 1.56
N ARG A 109 -6.69 -23.49 0.85
CA ARG A 109 -6.42 -22.18 1.47
C ARG A 109 -7.52 -21.83 2.46
N THR A 110 -7.12 -21.55 3.69
CA THR A 110 -8.05 -21.11 4.74
C THR A 110 -8.76 -19.81 4.35
N LEU A 111 -9.98 -19.65 4.85
CA LEU A 111 -10.69 -18.37 4.82
C LEU A 111 -9.84 -17.30 5.51
N PRO A 112 -9.70 -16.11 4.93
CA PRO A 112 -8.92 -15.03 5.53
C PRO A 112 -9.60 -14.49 6.80
N ASP A 113 -8.81 -13.89 7.70
CA ASP A 113 -9.30 -13.25 8.94
C ASP A 113 -10.20 -14.16 9.80
N THR A 114 -9.92 -15.45 9.80
CA THR A 114 -10.80 -16.46 10.40
C THR A 114 -10.05 -17.25 11.47
N THR A 115 -10.69 -17.41 12.63
CA THR A 115 -10.22 -18.34 13.67
C THR A 115 -10.89 -19.69 13.47
N TYR A 116 -10.08 -20.71 13.19
CA TYR A 116 -10.54 -22.08 13.04
C TYR A 116 -10.53 -22.80 14.39
N GLN A 117 -11.58 -23.56 14.66
CA GLN A 117 -11.74 -24.37 15.86
C GLN A 117 -11.44 -25.83 15.54
N VAL A 118 -10.41 -26.38 16.16
CA VAL A 118 -10.04 -27.80 16.06
C VAL A 118 -10.68 -28.53 17.23
N LYS A 119 -11.70 -29.33 16.95
CA LYS A 119 -12.45 -30.08 17.96
C LYS A 119 -12.09 -31.56 17.87
N ILE A 120 -11.82 -32.17 19.01
CA ILE A 120 -11.54 -33.60 19.15
C ILE A 120 -12.58 -34.18 20.08
N LYS A 121 -13.46 -35.04 19.56
CA LYS A 121 -14.58 -35.59 20.32
C LYS A 121 -14.65 -37.11 20.26
N GLY A 122 -15.10 -37.73 21.35
CA GLY A 122 -15.37 -39.17 21.38
C GLY A 122 -14.15 -40.08 21.18
N ILE A 123 -12.95 -39.55 21.43
CA ILE A 123 -11.68 -40.27 21.26
C ILE A 123 -11.40 -41.21 22.42
N LYS A 124 -10.64 -42.28 22.15
CA LYS A 124 -10.29 -43.29 23.16
C LYS A 124 -8.80 -43.62 23.14
N THR A 125 -8.26 -43.99 24.29
CA THR A 125 -6.92 -44.58 24.38
C THR A 125 -6.89 -45.97 23.73
N ALA A 126 -5.70 -46.53 23.52
CA ALA A 126 -5.52 -47.90 23.03
C ALA A 126 -6.13 -48.97 23.97
N TRP A 127 -6.46 -48.59 25.21
CA TRP A 127 -7.16 -49.40 26.20
C TRP A 127 -8.67 -49.11 26.27
N PHE A 128 -9.23 -48.45 25.24
CA PHE A 128 -10.65 -48.07 25.13
C PHE A 128 -11.17 -47.12 26.22
N ILE A 129 -10.27 -46.45 26.96
CA ILE A 129 -10.64 -45.45 27.95
C ILE A 129 -11.08 -44.18 27.21
N PRO A 130 -12.29 -43.65 27.44
CA PRO A 130 -12.74 -42.41 26.80
C PRO A 130 -11.94 -41.22 27.32
N VAL A 131 -11.55 -40.33 26.41
CA VAL A 131 -10.91 -39.05 26.74
C VAL A 131 -11.93 -37.94 26.55
N GLU A 132 -11.91 -36.95 27.46
CA GLU A 132 -12.77 -35.77 27.36
C GLU A 132 -12.61 -35.04 26.04
N ASP A 133 -13.72 -34.50 25.53
CA ASP A 133 -13.72 -33.63 24.36
C ASP A 133 -12.80 -32.42 24.60
N LYS A 134 -11.94 -32.13 23.64
CA LYS A 134 -11.03 -30.97 23.67
C LYS A 134 -11.26 -30.09 22.45
N GLN A 135 -10.97 -28.80 22.63
CA GLN A 135 -11.03 -27.80 21.58
C GLN A 135 -9.78 -26.94 21.62
N PHE A 136 -9.20 -26.72 20.45
CA PHE A 136 -8.08 -25.83 20.19
C PHE A 136 -8.46 -24.86 19.09
N SER A 137 -7.63 -23.85 18.86
CA SER A 137 -7.84 -22.91 17.77
C SER A 137 -6.54 -22.50 17.12
N PHE A 138 -6.60 -22.22 15.83
CA PHE A 138 -5.54 -21.54 15.10
C PHE A 138 -6.13 -20.41 14.26
N ASN A 139 -5.30 -19.45 13.88
CA ASN A 139 -5.72 -18.34 13.02
C ASN A 139 -5.24 -18.58 11.59
N SER A 140 -6.11 -18.25 10.64
CA SER A 140 -5.70 -18.13 9.24
C SER A 140 -4.86 -16.87 9.01
N PRO A 141 -4.22 -16.73 7.84
CA PRO A 141 -3.56 -15.48 7.47
C PRO A 141 -4.47 -14.27 7.68
N GLN A 142 -3.96 -13.30 8.44
CA GLN A 142 -4.69 -12.09 8.81
C GLN A 142 -4.34 -10.94 7.88
N THR A 143 -5.33 -10.07 7.64
CA THR A 143 -5.15 -8.82 6.91
C THR A 143 -4.15 -7.93 7.64
N PRO A 144 -3.12 -7.43 6.94
CA PRO A 144 -2.21 -6.44 7.48
C PRO A 144 -2.86 -5.07 7.55
N MET A 145 -2.49 -4.29 8.57
CA MET A 145 -2.82 -2.88 8.68
C MET A 145 -1.71 -2.04 8.06
N LEU A 146 -2.08 -0.93 7.41
CA LEU A 146 -1.09 0.03 6.93
C LEU A 146 -0.57 0.89 8.08
N LYS A 147 0.75 0.92 8.26
CA LYS A 147 1.45 1.82 9.20
C LYS A 147 1.74 3.17 8.56
N ASN A 148 2.12 3.17 7.29
CA ASN A 148 2.56 4.36 6.58
C ASN A 148 2.23 4.23 5.08
N VAL A 149 1.92 5.36 4.47
CA VAL A 149 1.79 5.50 3.02
C VAL A 149 2.54 6.75 2.59
N GLU A 150 3.45 6.59 1.64
CA GLU A 150 4.19 7.69 1.03
C GLU A 150 3.94 7.68 -0.49
N PRO A 151 3.67 8.84 -1.12
CA PRO A 151 3.33 10.12 -0.50
C PRO A 151 2.09 10.04 0.41
N LYS A 152 2.06 10.90 1.44
CA LYS A 152 0.90 11.00 2.33
C LYS A 152 -0.33 11.48 1.57
N ASP A 153 -1.51 11.14 2.08
CA ASP A 153 -2.77 11.64 1.51
C ASP A 153 -2.80 13.19 1.47
N GLY A 154 -3.21 13.72 0.32
CA GLY A 154 -3.26 15.15 0.03
C GLY A 154 -1.89 15.80 -0.16
N ALA A 155 -0.80 15.02 -0.24
CA ALA A 155 0.52 15.59 -0.41
C ALA A 155 0.65 16.32 -1.76
N ASN A 156 1.33 17.45 -1.74
CA ASN A 156 1.58 18.27 -2.92
C ASN A 156 3.08 18.36 -3.16
N GLU A 157 3.45 18.85 -4.34
CA GLU A 157 4.84 19.05 -4.72
C GLU A 157 5.66 17.75 -4.71
N ILE A 158 5.05 16.65 -5.15
CA ILE A 158 5.74 15.36 -5.26
C ILE A 158 6.65 15.33 -6.48
N GLU A 159 7.89 14.88 -6.30
CA GLU A 159 8.83 14.69 -7.41
C GLU A 159 8.30 13.67 -8.42
N TYR A 160 8.61 13.88 -9.69
CA TYR A 160 8.03 13.10 -10.80
C TYR A 160 8.40 11.61 -10.79
N ASN A 161 9.50 11.25 -10.13
CA ASN A 161 10.00 9.87 -10.05
C ASN A 161 9.85 9.29 -8.64
N THR A 162 9.08 9.94 -7.76
CA THR A 162 8.88 9.45 -6.39
C THR A 162 8.22 8.08 -6.42
N LYS A 163 8.81 7.15 -5.67
CA LYS A 163 8.20 5.86 -5.39
C LYS A 163 7.01 6.04 -4.45
N ILE A 164 5.99 5.22 -4.66
CA ILE A 164 4.87 5.10 -3.72
C ILE A 164 5.16 3.90 -2.82
N ILE A 165 5.10 4.09 -1.51
CA ILE A 165 5.48 3.11 -0.50
C ILE A 165 4.28 2.83 0.40
N PHE A 166 4.00 1.55 0.63
CA PHE A 166 3.05 1.08 1.62
C PHE A 166 3.78 0.22 2.65
N ASP A 167 3.85 0.68 3.89
CA ASP A 167 4.41 -0.08 5.00
C ASP A 167 3.28 -0.76 5.78
N PHE A 168 3.42 -2.05 6.03
CA PHE A 168 2.45 -2.88 6.74
C PHE A 168 2.87 -3.14 8.19
N ASP A 169 1.89 -3.44 9.05
CA ASP A 169 2.15 -3.78 10.44
C ASP A 169 2.84 -5.12 10.63
N LYS A 170 2.60 -6.03 9.68
CA LYS A 170 3.12 -7.39 9.58
C LYS A 170 3.24 -7.83 8.11
N PRO A 171 3.99 -8.90 7.80
CA PRO A 171 4.13 -9.43 6.45
C PRO A 171 2.80 -9.74 5.74
N VAL A 172 2.68 -9.34 4.48
CA VAL A 172 1.56 -9.70 3.60
C VAL A 172 1.71 -11.17 3.19
N HIS A 173 0.79 -11.99 3.69
CA HIS A 173 0.79 -13.43 3.39
C HIS A 173 0.68 -13.69 1.88
N PRO A 174 1.39 -14.69 1.31
CA PRO A 174 1.33 -14.99 -0.12
C PRO A 174 -0.03 -15.42 -0.65
N ASP A 175 -1.00 -15.74 0.20
CA ASP A 175 -2.37 -16.05 -0.24
C ASP A 175 -3.19 -14.80 -0.62
N PHE A 176 -2.70 -13.62 -0.25
CA PHE A 176 -3.28 -12.35 -0.64
C PHE A 176 -2.61 -11.78 -1.89
N PHE A 177 -3.43 -11.12 -2.72
CA PHE A 177 -2.97 -10.26 -3.80
C PHE A 177 -3.29 -8.82 -3.46
N LEU A 178 -2.39 -7.92 -3.85
CA LEU A 178 -2.60 -6.48 -3.76
C LEU A 178 -2.82 -5.92 -5.15
N GLU A 179 -3.89 -5.16 -5.29
CA GLU A 179 -4.24 -4.42 -6.50
C GLU A 179 -4.00 -2.94 -6.20
N VAL A 180 -2.97 -2.38 -6.85
CA VAL A 180 -2.63 -0.96 -6.77
C VAL A 180 -3.26 -0.28 -7.97
N MET A 181 -4.02 0.80 -7.72
CA MET A 181 -4.46 1.70 -8.79
C MET A 181 -4.01 3.11 -8.47
N ILE A 182 -3.36 3.76 -9.44
CA ILE A 182 -2.89 5.14 -9.34
C ILE A 182 -3.40 5.86 -10.58
N ASP A 183 -4.53 6.55 -10.53
CA ASP A 183 -5.09 7.24 -11.70
C ASP A 183 -4.50 8.66 -11.79
N PRO A 184 -3.96 9.13 -12.94
CA PRO A 184 -3.92 8.51 -14.27
C PRO A 184 -2.61 7.78 -14.64
N LEU A 185 -1.84 7.28 -13.68
CA LEU A 185 -0.60 6.53 -13.94
C LEU A 185 -0.89 5.10 -14.40
N THR A 186 -0.52 4.77 -15.64
CA THR A 186 -0.77 3.45 -16.24
C THR A 186 0.44 2.51 -16.25
N GLY A 187 1.67 3.04 -16.08
CA GLY A 187 2.91 2.27 -16.13
C GLY A 187 3.72 2.37 -14.85
N PHE A 188 3.70 1.31 -14.05
CA PHE A 188 4.52 1.20 -12.83
C PHE A 188 4.88 -0.26 -12.56
N ASP A 189 6.04 -0.45 -11.97
CA ASP A 189 6.46 -1.72 -11.38
C ASP A 189 6.14 -1.72 -9.89
N TYR A 190 5.89 -2.90 -9.33
CA TYR A 190 5.76 -3.04 -7.88
C TYR A 190 6.57 -4.22 -7.39
N SER A 191 7.11 -4.09 -6.18
CA SER A 191 7.89 -5.13 -5.53
C SER A 191 7.71 -5.10 -4.03
N PHE A 192 7.78 -6.29 -3.43
CA PHE A 192 7.89 -6.42 -1.98
C PHE A 192 9.35 -6.47 -1.57
N ASN A 193 9.65 -5.98 -0.38
CA ASN A 193 10.91 -6.32 0.29
C ASN A 193 10.97 -7.81 0.69
N SER A 194 12.12 -8.27 1.22
CA SER A 194 12.32 -9.66 1.62
C SER A 194 11.30 -10.15 2.65
N GLU A 195 10.95 -9.29 3.61
CA GLU A 195 10.02 -9.60 4.69
C GLU A 195 8.55 -9.55 4.25
N ARG A 196 8.26 -9.01 3.05
CA ARG A 196 6.91 -8.75 2.52
C ARG A 196 6.06 -7.85 3.41
N ASP A 197 6.67 -7.00 4.23
CA ASP A 197 5.98 -5.99 5.06
C ASP A 197 6.08 -4.58 4.47
N ARG A 198 6.74 -4.41 3.31
CA ARG A 198 6.77 -3.18 2.53
C ARG A 198 6.51 -3.48 1.06
N LEU A 199 5.54 -2.76 0.47
CA LEU A 199 5.31 -2.72 -0.96
C LEU A 199 5.84 -1.39 -1.52
N GLU A 200 6.78 -1.48 -2.46
CA GLU A 200 7.26 -0.33 -3.24
C GLU A 200 6.65 -0.36 -4.63
N VAL A 201 6.11 0.78 -5.06
CA VAL A 201 5.57 0.99 -6.40
C VAL A 201 6.38 2.07 -7.08
N SER A 202 7.04 1.72 -8.18
CA SER A 202 7.96 2.59 -8.90
C SER A 202 7.36 2.93 -10.27
N PRO A 203 7.11 4.21 -10.57
CA PRO A 203 6.73 4.62 -11.93
C PRO A 203 7.78 4.15 -12.95
N GLN A 204 7.34 3.57 -14.07
CA GLN A 204 8.25 3.17 -15.15
C GLN A 204 8.76 4.39 -15.93
N GLU A 205 7.94 5.43 -16.02
CA GLU A 205 8.27 6.73 -16.59
C GLU A 205 8.01 7.84 -15.57
N PRO A 206 8.68 9.00 -15.70
CA PRO A 206 8.39 10.16 -14.87
C PRO A 206 6.91 10.53 -14.93
N MET A 207 6.29 10.67 -13.76
CA MET A 207 4.90 11.07 -13.63
C MET A 207 4.68 12.44 -14.28
N PRO A 208 3.61 12.61 -15.09
CA PRO A 208 3.14 13.90 -15.56
C PRO A 208 3.17 15.01 -14.50
N LYS A 209 3.65 16.19 -14.91
CA LYS A 209 3.83 17.34 -14.03
C LYS A 209 2.50 18.02 -13.71
N ALA A 210 2.42 18.71 -12.57
CA ALA A 210 1.21 19.40 -12.11
C ALA A 210 -0.07 18.54 -12.17
N THR A 211 0.07 17.24 -11.96
CA THR A 211 -1.02 16.27 -12.13
C THR A 211 -1.41 15.72 -10.78
N LYS A 212 -2.73 15.72 -10.52
CA LYS A 212 -3.31 15.07 -9.35
C LYS A 212 -3.46 13.58 -9.64
N TYR A 213 -3.00 12.76 -8.71
CA TYR A 213 -3.13 11.31 -8.72
C TYR A 213 -4.10 10.86 -7.62
N GLU A 214 -5.01 9.95 -7.98
CA GLU A 214 -5.86 9.24 -7.05
C GLU A 214 -5.29 7.83 -6.84
N LEU A 215 -4.96 7.50 -5.61
CA LEU A 215 -4.33 6.24 -5.21
C LEU A 215 -5.33 5.37 -4.46
N SER A 216 -5.39 4.09 -4.81
CA SER A 216 -6.09 3.07 -4.03
C SER A 216 -5.29 1.78 -3.96
N LEU A 217 -5.36 1.14 -2.79
CA LEU A 217 -4.80 -0.18 -2.55
C LEU A 217 -5.93 -1.11 -2.12
N LYS A 218 -6.18 -2.15 -2.91
CA LYS A 218 -7.14 -3.20 -2.58
C LYS A 218 -6.42 -4.51 -2.34
N MET A 219 -6.98 -5.34 -1.48
CA MET A 219 -6.50 -6.68 -1.21
C MET A 219 -7.57 -7.70 -1.56
N THR A 220 -7.17 -8.72 -2.30
CA THR A 220 -8.01 -9.86 -2.69
C THR A 220 -7.35 -11.16 -2.26
N HIS A 221 -8.10 -12.26 -2.28
CA HIS A 221 -7.60 -13.58 -1.91
C HIS A 221 -7.49 -14.51 -3.12
N LYS A 222 -6.46 -15.37 -3.15
CA LYS A 222 -6.18 -16.29 -4.27
C LYS A 222 -7.33 -17.23 -4.66
N GLU A 223 -8.05 -17.74 -3.67
CA GLU A 223 -9.11 -18.75 -3.86
C GLU A 223 -10.49 -18.30 -3.37
N HIS A 224 -10.58 -17.16 -2.67
CA HIS A 224 -11.82 -16.69 -2.07
C HIS A 224 -12.20 -15.36 -2.73
N SER A 225 -12.89 -15.44 -3.88
CA SER A 225 -13.24 -14.28 -4.72
C SER A 225 -14.11 -13.25 -3.99
N ASP A 226 -14.90 -13.71 -3.03
CA ASP A 226 -15.80 -12.86 -2.23
C ASP A 226 -15.02 -12.02 -1.20
N PHE A 227 -13.75 -12.34 -0.98
CA PHE A 227 -12.87 -11.55 -0.14
C PHE A 227 -12.21 -10.44 -0.96
N ALA A 228 -12.68 -9.22 -0.75
CA ALA A 228 -12.04 -8.00 -1.19
C ALA A 228 -12.08 -6.95 -0.07
N LYS A 229 -10.95 -6.33 0.23
CA LYS A 229 -10.84 -5.23 1.20
C LYS A 229 -10.10 -4.05 0.60
N GLU A 230 -10.67 -2.86 0.70
CA GLU A 230 -9.94 -1.62 0.43
C GLU A 230 -9.06 -1.32 1.64
N LEU A 231 -7.74 -1.35 1.44
CA LEU A 231 -6.75 -1.06 2.50
C LEU A 231 -6.44 0.43 2.58
N TYR A 232 -6.49 1.13 1.44
CA TYR A 232 -6.16 2.55 1.37
C TYR A 232 -6.87 3.24 0.21
N ARG A 233 -7.19 4.52 0.44
CA ARG A 233 -7.55 5.48 -0.59
C ARG A 233 -6.97 6.84 -0.20
N GLY A 234 -6.36 7.52 -1.16
CA GLY A 234 -5.79 8.86 -0.95
C GLY A 234 -5.39 9.49 -2.26
N SER A 235 -4.75 10.66 -2.20
CA SER A 235 -4.32 11.39 -3.38
C SER A 235 -3.00 12.13 -3.16
N PHE A 236 -2.31 12.47 -4.24
CA PHE A 236 -1.18 13.39 -4.20
C PHE A 236 -1.08 14.20 -5.50
N VAL A 237 -0.32 15.29 -5.49
CA VAL A 237 -0.11 16.15 -6.66
C VAL A 237 1.39 16.27 -6.94
N THR A 238 1.79 15.99 -8.17
CA THR A 238 3.18 16.18 -8.60
C THR A 238 3.55 17.66 -8.69
N LYS A 239 4.85 17.96 -8.56
CA LYS A 239 5.36 19.33 -8.67
C LYS A 239 4.86 20.02 -9.92
N VAL A 240 4.54 21.30 -9.77
CA VAL A 240 4.30 22.16 -10.94
C VAL A 240 5.65 22.43 -11.58
N PRO A 241 5.79 22.33 -12.92
CA PRO A 241 7.04 22.71 -13.56
C PRO A 241 7.25 24.21 -13.37
N PRO A 242 8.41 24.65 -12.86
CA PRO A 242 8.74 26.06 -12.87
C PRO A 242 9.00 26.52 -14.30
N GLN A 243 8.68 27.78 -14.61
CA GLN A 243 8.91 28.35 -15.94
C GLN A 243 9.89 29.53 -15.88
N ILE A 244 10.97 29.51 -16.68
CA ILE A 244 11.71 30.73 -17.04
C ILE A 244 12.34 30.57 -18.44
N VAL A 245 12.25 31.63 -19.24
CA VAL A 245 13.02 31.82 -20.50
C VAL A 245 14.22 32.74 -20.23
N TYR A 246 15.44 32.25 -20.43
CA TYR A 246 16.66 32.90 -19.88
C TYR A 246 17.51 33.71 -20.87
N ALA A 247 17.51 33.39 -22.16
CA ALA A 247 18.39 34.10 -23.10
C ALA A 247 17.89 33.98 -24.54
N TYR A 248 18.31 34.94 -25.37
CA TYR A 248 17.96 35.01 -26.78
C TYR A 248 19.24 35.18 -27.60
N HIS A 249 19.29 34.56 -28.77
CA HIS A 249 20.24 34.85 -29.83
C HIS A 249 20.12 36.32 -30.23
N LYS A 250 21.12 36.86 -30.95
CA LYS A 250 21.06 38.24 -31.48
C LYS A 250 19.86 38.47 -32.41
N ASP A 251 19.29 37.41 -32.98
CA ASP A 251 18.09 37.42 -33.84
C ASP A 251 16.77 37.30 -33.06
N GLY A 252 16.81 37.16 -31.73
CA GLY A 252 15.63 37.01 -30.88
C GLY A 252 15.13 35.58 -30.71
N THR A 253 15.79 34.56 -31.26
CA THR A 253 15.40 33.17 -30.98
C THR A 253 15.88 32.73 -29.59
N PRO A 254 15.10 31.97 -28.80
CA PRO A 254 15.49 31.58 -27.44
C PRO A 254 16.68 30.60 -27.46
N THR A 255 17.74 30.88 -26.68
CA THR A 255 19.00 30.09 -26.66
C THR A 255 19.08 29.04 -25.55
N LYS A 256 18.33 29.19 -24.44
CA LYS A 256 18.37 28.25 -23.31
C LYS A 256 17.09 28.33 -22.46
N ILE A 257 16.59 27.16 -22.05
CA ILE A 257 15.55 26.97 -21.04
C ILE A 257 16.30 26.64 -19.75
N GLU A 258 16.11 27.39 -18.67
CA GLU A 258 16.53 26.92 -17.34
C GLU A 258 15.32 26.90 -16.40
N GLU A 259 15.51 26.28 -15.25
CA GLU A 259 14.52 25.97 -14.23
C GLU A 259 14.53 27.06 -13.12
N ARG A 260 13.35 27.51 -12.64
CA ARG A 260 13.26 28.31 -11.40
C ARG A 260 13.10 27.37 -10.21
N ALA A 261 13.74 27.66 -9.09
CA ALA A 261 13.49 26.95 -7.83
C ALA A 261 12.29 27.52 -7.02
N GLU A 262 11.77 28.69 -7.38
CA GLU A 262 10.87 29.49 -6.54
C GLU A 262 9.44 29.54 -7.10
N HIS A 263 8.46 29.18 -6.27
CA HIS A 263 7.03 29.31 -6.50
C HIS A 263 6.58 30.78 -6.33
N ILE A 264 5.69 31.26 -7.21
CA ILE A 264 5.03 32.57 -7.08
C ILE A 264 3.56 32.31 -6.74
N ASP A 265 3.14 32.71 -5.54
CA ASP A 265 1.75 32.60 -5.12
C ASP A 265 0.84 33.49 -5.98
N PRO A 266 -0.26 32.95 -6.52
CA PRO A 266 -1.14 33.74 -7.35
C PRO A 266 -1.92 34.77 -6.53
N VAL A 267 -1.74 36.06 -6.85
CA VAL A 267 -2.50 37.17 -6.25
C VAL A 267 -3.99 37.10 -6.63
N ILE A 268 -4.29 36.63 -7.85
CA ILE A 268 -5.67 36.46 -8.35
C ILE A 268 -5.92 34.98 -8.67
N LYS A 269 -6.90 34.38 -8.00
CA LYS A 269 -7.17 32.92 -8.07
C LYS A 269 -8.14 32.48 -9.17
N LYS A 270 -8.83 33.41 -9.84
CA LYS A 270 -9.83 33.10 -10.89
C LYS A 270 -9.61 33.97 -12.11
N GLY A 271 -9.76 33.37 -13.29
CA GLY A 271 -9.57 34.03 -14.58
C GLY A 271 -8.10 34.20 -14.98
N ARG A 272 -7.87 34.95 -16.06
CA ARG A 272 -6.53 35.30 -16.54
C ARG A 272 -6.01 36.53 -15.81
N TYR A 273 -4.72 36.53 -15.46
CA TYR A 273 -4.02 37.77 -15.14
C TYR A 273 -2.52 37.67 -15.41
N VAL A 274 -1.86 38.82 -15.44
CA VAL A 274 -0.42 38.95 -15.56
C VAL A 274 0.13 39.46 -14.23
N HIS A 275 1.17 38.82 -13.70
CA HIS A 275 1.95 39.31 -12.57
C HIS A 275 3.33 39.74 -13.05
N ILE A 276 3.79 40.91 -12.62
CA ILE A 276 5.11 41.45 -12.92
C ILE A 276 5.79 41.76 -11.60
N ASP A 277 6.92 41.09 -11.35
CA ASP A 277 7.74 41.29 -10.16
C ASP A 277 8.98 42.09 -10.55
N LEU A 278 9.09 43.28 -9.97
CA LEU A 278 10.19 44.21 -10.25
C LEU A 278 11.51 43.76 -9.59
N SER A 279 11.48 43.09 -8.43
CA SER A 279 12.71 42.59 -7.78
C SER A 279 13.36 41.46 -8.58
N SER A 280 12.56 40.48 -9.01
CA SER A 280 13.06 39.34 -9.79
C SER A 280 13.11 39.59 -11.30
N GLN A 281 12.67 40.79 -11.75
CA GLN A 281 12.59 41.17 -13.17
C GLN A 281 11.90 40.08 -14.00
N SER A 282 10.72 39.65 -13.54
CA SER A 282 9.96 38.58 -14.18
C SER A 282 8.51 38.96 -14.44
N LEU A 283 7.91 38.30 -15.42
CA LEU A 283 6.49 38.37 -15.75
C LEU A 283 5.93 36.96 -15.83
N THR A 284 4.87 36.71 -15.07
CA THR A 284 4.13 35.46 -15.02
C THR A 284 2.71 35.65 -15.54
N ILE A 285 2.22 34.72 -16.35
CA ILE A 285 0.83 34.64 -16.78
C ILE A 285 0.12 33.51 -16.03
N PHE A 286 -1.03 33.81 -15.44
CA PHE A 286 -1.81 32.87 -14.65
C PHE A 286 -3.20 32.69 -15.26
N GLN A 287 -3.72 31.46 -15.19
CA GLN A 287 -5.12 31.13 -15.47
C GLN A 287 -5.67 30.33 -14.29
N ASP A 288 -6.69 30.85 -13.63
CA ASP A 288 -7.38 30.20 -12.50
C ASP A 288 -6.42 29.77 -11.38
N GLY A 289 -5.47 30.66 -11.05
CA GLY A 289 -4.46 30.42 -10.01
C GLY A 289 -3.33 29.48 -10.43
N VAL A 290 -3.31 28.99 -11.67
CA VAL A 290 -2.25 28.12 -12.19
C VAL A 290 -1.31 28.91 -13.08
N ASP A 291 0.01 28.87 -12.80
CA ASP A 291 1.05 29.44 -13.67
C ASP A 291 1.00 28.77 -15.05
N LYS A 292 0.93 29.58 -16.10
CA LYS A 292 0.92 29.15 -17.52
C LYS A 292 2.18 29.56 -18.27
N GLY A 293 3.03 30.42 -17.72
CA GLY A 293 4.11 31.09 -18.44
C GLY A 293 4.85 32.08 -17.57
N THR A 294 6.16 31.90 -17.36
CA THR A 294 7.01 32.90 -16.70
C THR A 294 8.22 33.28 -17.56
N TYR A 295 8.51 34.57 -17.66
CA TYR A 295 9.46 35.16 -18.60
C TYR A 295 10.31 36.24 -17.94
N LYS A 296 11.61 36.33 -18.28
CA LYS A 296 12.42 37.49 -17.90
C LYS A 296 11.94 38.75 -18.62
N VAL A 297 11.89 39.84 -17.87
CA VAL A 297 11.57 41.16 -18.39
C VAL A 297 12.67 42.16 -18.12
N SER A 298 12.62 43.30 -18.79
CA SER A 298 13.37 44.49 -18.41
C SER A 298 12.38 45.63 -18.19
N THR A 299 12.26 46.04 -16.93
CA THR A 299 11.33 47.10 -16.50
C THR A 299 12.02 48.46 -16.47
N GLY A 300 11.29 49.48 -16.02
CA GLY A 300 11.79 50.84 -15.88
C GLY A 300 13.02 50.93 -14.98
N LYS A 301 14.06 51.62 -15.45
CA LYS A 301 15.22 51.98 -14.61
C LYS A 301 14.82 53.01 -13.56
N ARG A 302 15.64 53.15 -12.51
CA ARG A 302 15.46 54.16 -11.46
C ARG A 302 15.20 55.55 -12.04
N GLY A 303 14.08 56.17 -11.66
CA GLY A 303 13.66 57.50 -12.14
C GLY A 303 12.82 57.46 -13.42
N MET A 304 12.58 56.26 -13.97
CA MET A 304 11.63 55.97 -15.05
C MET A 304 10.85 54.70 -14.69
N ASP A 305 10.35 54.66 -13.47
CA ASP A 305 9.90 53.43 -12.82
C ASP A 305 8.65 52.86 -13.50
N THR A 306 8.57 51.53 -13.53
CA THR A 306 7.34 50.85 -13.93
C THR A 306 6.33 50.95 -12.77
N PRO A 307 5.08 51.40 -13.02
CA PRO A 307 4.18 51.75 -11.92
C PRO A 307 3.66 50.50 -11.19
N ILE A 308 4.03 50.36 -9.91
CA ILE A 308 3.53 49.33 -8.99
C ILE A 308 2.01 49.48 -8.81
N GLY A 309 1.33 48.35 -8.59
CA GLY A 309 -0.10 48.28 -8.32
C GLY A 309 -0.85 47.38 -9.29
N THR A 310 -2.18 47.37 -9.17
CA THR A 310 -3.07 46.57 -10.03
C THR A 310 -3.61 47.44 -11.16
N HIS A 311 -3.26 47.06 -12.38
CA HIS A 311 -3.71 47.66 -13.63
C HIS A 311 -4.56 46.67 -14.42
N LYS A 312 -4.97 47.07 -15.62
CA LYS A 312 -5.65 46.18 -16.58
C LYS A 312 -5.17 46.47 -17.99
N VAL A 313 -5.23 45.47 -18.86
CA VAL A 313 -4.95 45.65 -20.29
C VAL A 313 -5.97 46.63 -20.88
N LEU A 314 -5.48 47.75 -21.42
CA LEU A 314 -6.29 48.81 -22.02
C LEU A 314 -6.33 48.71 -23.54
N ILE A 315 -5.18 48.42 -24.15
CA ILE A 315 -5.02 48.37 -25.60
C ILE A 315 -4.02 47.29 -26.00
N LYS A 316 -4.26 46.70 -27.18
CA LYS A 316 -3.37 45.74 -27.81
C LYS A 316 -3.07 46.20 -29.23
N ALA A 317 -1.80 46.24 -29.61
CA ALA A 317 -1.39 46.57 -30.96
C ALA A 317 -0.19 45.71 -31.40
N LYS A 318 -0.29 45.09 -32.58
CA LYS A 318 0.72 44.10 -33.04
C LYS A 318 2.11 44.70 -33.25
N ARG A 319 2.21 45.94 -33.74
CA ARG A 319 3.51 46.62 -34.00
C ARG A 319 3.36 48.15 -34.08
N PRO A 320 2.92 48.83 -33.01
CA PRO A 320 2.80 50.29 -32.99
C PRO A 320 4.15 51.00 -33.13
N TRP A 321 4.11 52.20 -33.70
CA TRP A 321 5.23 53.13 -33.81
C TRP A 321 5.24 54.11 -32.63
N SER A 322 6.39 54.26 -31.97
CA SER A 322 6.61 55.30 -30.96
C SER A 322 7.19 56.55 -31.59
N ASN A 323 6.42 57.63 -31.69
CA ASN A 323 6.92 58.89 -32.23
C ASN A 323 8.00 59.53 -31.34
N LYS A 324 7.94 59.30 -30.02
CA LYS A 324 8.91 59.82 -29.04
C LYS A 324 10.27 59.13 -29.17
N TYR A 325 10.28 57.81 -29.32
CA TYR A 325 11.52 57.01 -29.34
C TYR A 325 11.94 56.58 -30.76
N LYS A 326 11.16 56.93 -31.79
CA LYS A 326 11.40 56.62 -33.21
C LYS A 326 11.70 55.14 -33.48
N LEU A 327 10.90 54.27 -32.87
CA LEU A 327 11.02 52.82 -32.95
C LEU A 327 9.66 52.12 -32.93
N PHE A 328 9.60 50.89 -33.41
CA PHE A 328 8.44 50.00 -33.31
C PHE A 328 8.50 49.19 -32.00
N MET A 329 7.32 48.89 -31.45
CA MET A 329 7.16 48.05 -30.25
C MET A 329 6.26 46.86 -30.57
N PRO A 330 6.80 45.75 -31.08
CA PRO A 330 5.98 44.59 -31.43
C PRO A 330 5.24 44.00 -30.23
N TRP A 331 4.05 43.44 -30.48
CA TRP A 331 3.18 42.79 -29.49
C TRP A 331 2.88 43.66 -28.28
N PHE A 332 2.56 44.94 -28.53
CA PHE A 332 2.34 45.93 -27.49
C PHE A 332 1.01 45.72 -26.77
N ILE A 333 1.07 45.75 -25.44
CA ILE A 333 -0.05 45.64 -24.51
C ILE A 333 0.04 46.83 -23.56
N GLY A 334 -0.76 47.86 -23.80
CA GLY A 334 -0.80 49.05 -22.94
C GLY A 334 -1.64 48.78 -21.69
N PHE A 335 -1.10 49.08 -20.51
CA PHE A 335 -1.79 48.89 -19.23
C PHE A 335 -1.94 50.17 -18.40
N THR A 336 -1.44 51.31 -18.88
CA THR A 336 -1.70 52.64 -18.29
C THR A 336 -2.04 53.67 -19.36
N ASN A 337 -2.72 54.75 -18.97
CA ASN A 337 -2.98 55.92 -19.83
C ASN A 337 -1.72 56.78 -20.09
N GLN A 338 -0.61 56.50 -19.40
CA GLN A 338 0.66 57.21 -19.53
C GLN A 338 1.62 56.51 -20.51
N SER A 339 1.09 55.64 -21.37
CA SER A 339 1.85 54.90 -22.39
C SER A 339 2.87 53.88 -21.85
N HIS A 340 2.72 53.39 -20.60
CA HIS A 340 3.41 52.16 -20.17
C HIS A 340 2.75 50.94 -20.80
N GLY A 341 3.57 50.04 -21.33
CA GLY A 341 3.09 48.80 -21.91
C GLY A 341 4.08 47.65 -21.77
N ILE A 342 3.55 46.43 -21.90
CA ILE A 342 4.32 45.22 -22.08
C ILE A 342 4.53 45.05 -23.60
N HIS A 343 5.77 44.84 -24.05
CA HIS A 343 6.05 44.66 -25.48
C HIS A 343 7.34 43.89 -25.72
N GLU A 344 7.53 43.40 -26.94
CA GLU A 344 8.78 42.80 -27.39
C GLU A 344 9.91 43.82 -27.42
N LEU A 345 11.17 43.37 -27.42
CA LEU A 345 12.34 44.21 -27.66
C LEU A 345 12.09 45.24 -28.79
N PRO A 346 12.32 46.55 -28.52
CA PRO A 346 12.18 47.62 -29.50
C PRO A 346 12.85 47.31 -30.83
N GLU A 347 12.24 47.76 -31.92
CA GLU A 347 12.72 47.51 -33.28
C GLU A 347 12.86 48.84 -34.04
N TRP A 348 14.06 49.17 -34.50
CA TRP A 348 14.33 50.40 -35.24
C TRP A 348 13.94 50.28 -36.71
N PRO A 349 13.73 51.42 -37.41
CA PRO A 349 13.66 51.44 -38.87
C PRO A 349 14.87 50.71 -39.47
N GLY A 350 14.62 49.68 -40.28
CA GLY A 350 15.66 48.77 -40.77
C GLY A 350 15.59 47.35 -40.18
N GLY A 351 14.70 47.10 -39.20
CA GLY A 351 14.41 45.76 -38.68
C GLY A 351 15.35 45.27 -37.58
N ILE A 352 16.32 46.10 -37.16
CA ILE A 352 17.22 45.80 -36.05
C ILE A 352 16.45 45.89 -34.74
N LYS A 353 16.58 44.86 -33.89
CA LYS A 353 15.98 44.83 -32.55
C LYS A 353 17.00 45.18 -31.46
N GLU A 354 16.49 45.68 -30.34
CA GLU A 354 17.28 45.87 -29.11
C GLU A 354 17.88 44.54 -28.66
N GLY A 355 19.12 44.57 -28.18
CA GLY A 355 19.81 43.36 -27.74
C GLY A 355 19.21 42.83 -26.43
N ALA A 356 19.01 41.52 -26.33
CA ALA A 356 18.34 40.89 -25.19
C ALA A 356 19.18 40.80 -23.90
N ASN A 357 20.44 41.25 -23.92
CA ASN A 357 21.39 41.11 -22.79
C ASN A 357 20.94 41.81 -21.50
N HIS A 358 20.00 42.76 -21.59
CA HIS A 358 19.49 43.50 -20.45
C HIS A 358 18.20 42.90 -19.85
N LEU A 359 17.67 41.80 -20.40
CA LEU A 359 16.51 41.13 -19.79
C LEU A 359 16.92 40.49 -18.46
N GLY A 360 16.16 40.77 -17.41
CA GLY A 360 16.53 40.51 -16.01
C GLY A 360 17.14 41.72 -15.30
N ILE A 361 17.26 42.87 -15.97
CA ILE A 361 17.79 44.11 -15.39
C ILE A 361 16.84 45.27 -15.76
N PRO A 362 16.49 46.18 -14.83
CA PRO A 362 15.66 47.34 -15.13
C PRO A 362 16.43 48.40 -15.93
N VAL A 363 16.21 48.47 -17.25
CA VAL A 363 16.88 49.45 -18.14
C VAL A 363 15.91 50.27 -19.01
N SER A 364 14.61 49.94 -18.97
CA SER A 364 13.61 50.57 -19.82
C SER A 364 13.24 51.99 -19.36
N HIS A 365 12.41 52.67 -20.15
CA HIS A 365 11.83 53.98 -19.80
C HIS A 365 10.44 53.83 -19.14
N GLY A 366 10.19 52.72 -18.44
CA GLY A 366 8.95 52.42 -17.71
C GLY A 366 8.13 51.28 -18.31
N CYS A 367 8.33 50.95 -19.59
CA CYS A 367 7.71 49.78 -20.21
C CYS A 367 8.28 48.46 -19.68
N VAL A 368 7.55 47.37 -19.86
CA VAL A 368 8.00 46.02 -19.52
C VAL A 368 8.40 45.31 -20.80
N ARG A 369 9.70 45.15 -21.02
CA ARG A 369 10.24 44.57 -22.26
C ARG A 369 10.37 43.07 -22.10
N LEU A 370 9.79 42.31 -23.03
CA LEU A 370 9.95 40.88 -23.19
C LEU A 370 10.88 40.59 -24.38
N GLY A 371 11.53 39.44 -24.37
CA GLY A 371 12.25 38.97 -25.55
C GLY A 371 11.31 38.51 -26.66
N VAL A 372 11.91 38.18 -27.80
CA VAL A 372 11.20 37.76 -29.01
C VAL A 372 10.56 36.38 -28.81
N GLY A 373 9.27 36.26 -29.11
CA GLY A 373 8.48 35.05 -28.85
C GLY A 373 7.58 35.18 -27.61
N PRO A 374 8.10 35.30 -26.38
CA PRO A 374 7.28 35.49 -25.19
C PRO A 374 6.35 36.70 -25.26
N ALA A 375 6.78 37.81 -25.88
CA ALA A 375 5.92 38.96 -26.10
C ALA A 375 4.64 38.59 -26.86
N LYS A 376 4.76 37.78 -27.92
CA LYS A 376 3.61 37.26 -28.66
C LYS A 376 2.76 36.31 -27.82
N LYS A 377 3.38 35.41 -27.04
CA LYS A 377 2.64 34.48 -26.16
C LYS A 377 1.80 35.23 -25.13
N VAL A 378 2.38 36.22 -24.45
CA VAL A 378 1.66 37.07 -23.49
C VAL A 378 0.58 37.86 -24.20
N TYR A 379 0.88 38.44 -25.37
CA TYR A 379 -0.09 39.16 -26.18
C TYR A 379 -1.28 38.28 -26.59
N ASP A 380 -1.06 37.05 -27.01
CA ASP A 380 -2.13 36.14 -27.40
C ASP A 380 -2.93 35.63 -26.19
N PHE A 381 -2.26 35.49 -25.02
CA PHE A 381 -2.89 35.03 -23.78
C PHE A 381 -3.88 36.05 -23.20
N VAL A 382 -3.51 37.34 -23.18
CA VAL A 382 -4.30 38.38 -22.52
C VAL A 382 -5.37 38.97 -23.44
N GLU A 383 -6.51 39.35 -22.85
CA GLU A 383 -7.58 40.11 -23.50
C GLU A 383 -7.68 41.52 -22.90
N ILE A 384 -8.36 42.45 -23.59
CA ILE A 384 -8.66 43.77 -23.01
C ILE A 384 -9.43 43.57 -21.71
N GLY A 385 -8.99 44.23 -20.65
CA GLY A 385 -9.53 44.07 -19.29
C GLY A 385 -8.80 43.05 -18.41
N THR A 386 -7.91 42.21 -18.97
CA THR A 386 -7.10 41.27 -18.18
C THR A 386 -6.30 42.04 -17.12
N PRO A 387 -6.35 41.68 -15.82
CA PRO A 387 -5.59 42.34 -14.79
C PRO A 387 -4.08 42.19 -15.00
N VAL A 388 -3.34 43.25 -14.67
CA VAL A 388 -1.87 43.30 -14.66
C VAL A 388 -1.45 43.77 -13.28
N VAL A 389 -0.99 42.85 -12.44
CA VAL A 389 -0.50 43.13 -11.08
C VAL A 389 1.00 43.37 -11.16
N ILE A 390 1.47 44.49 -10.63
CA ILE A 390 2.90 44.85 -10.61
C ILE A 390 3.29 45.00 -9.14
N SER A 391 4.25 44.20 -8.67
CA SER A 391 4.75 44.21 -7.30
C SER A 391 6.25 44.46 -7.25
N GLN A 392 6.72 44.92 -6.09
CA GLN A 392 8.14 45.10 -5.84
C GLN A 392 8.82 43.77 -5.56
#